data_AF-A0A1G7AFG9-F1
#
_entry.id   AF-A0A1G7AFG9-F1
#
_cell.length_a   1.000
_cell.length_b   1.000
_cell.length_c   1.000
_cell.angle_alpha   90.00
_cell.angle_beta   90.00
_cell.angle_gamma   90.00
#
_symmetry.space_group_name_H-M   'P 1'
#
loop_
_entity.id
_entity.type
_entity.pdbx_description
1 polymer ?
#
loop_
_entity_poly.entity_id
_entity_poly.type
_entity_poly.pdbx_seq_one_letter_code
_entity_poly.pdbx_strand_id
1 'polypeptide(L)'
;MSWFPFWPLLGLLAVAALLPLAATLLRPPATRGRREADLALYRAQMDELAREREAGRLDEAAHRAATLEVQRRLLAAPAEAGPRSGRGAWRLLWALVLAVPALALGLYWRSGVPDMPSAPFALRQEVASRDEEMLQLLRSRLAALDPASPQVQEGYRLLGNAERSRGALGPAAEAYSRALAARFDADLAGQLAQVLIEDDKLAEAQQVLASALPQAPRHVGLRFLTGLVEARAGRPANARNLWQALIADAPAEAPWRAMVERRMQELP
;
A
#
# COMPACT_ATOMS: atom_id res chain seq x y z
N MET A 1 -9.50 -16.04 26.67
CA MET A 1 -10.78 -15.36 26.35
C MET A 1 -11.36 -15.98 25.09
N SER A 2 -12.60 -16.44 25.13
CA SER A 2 -13.31 -17.03 23.99
C SER A 2 -13.60 -15.95 22.95
N TRP A 3 -12.88 -15.98 21.82
CA TRP A 3 -13.02 -15.07 20.68
C TRP A 3 -14.35 -15.23 19.90
N PHE A 4 -15.24 -16.10 20.40
CA PHE A 4 -16.49 -16.50 19.76
C PHE A 4 -17.48 -15.35 19.48
N PRO A 5 -17.61 -14.28 20.30
CA PRO A 5 -18.53 -13.18 20.00
C PRO A 5 -17.92 -12.10 19.10
N PHE A 6 -16.60 -12.11 18.85
CA PHE A 6 -15.93 -11.03 18.10
C PHE A 6 -16.37 -10.98 16.63
N TRP A 7 -16.30 -12.11 15.93
CA TRP A 7 -16.67 -12.21 14.51
C TRP A 7 -18.13 -11.90 14.21
N PRO A 8 -19.13 -12.43 14.97
CA PRO A 8 -20.52 -12.07 14.71
C PRO A 8 -20.82 -10.60 15.02
N LEU A 9 -20.22 -10.02 16.07
CA LEU A 9 -20.37 -8.60 16.39
C LEU A 9 -19.79 -7.71 15.27
N LEU A 10 -18.59 -8.04 14.78
CA LEU A 10 -17.94 -7.31 13.69
C LEU A 10 -18.75 -7.42 12.39
N GLY A 11 -19.29 -8.60 12.07
CA GLY A 11 -20.18 -8.79 10.93
C GLY A 11 -21.45 -7.95 11.04
N LEU A 12 -22.07 -7.90 12.21
CA LEU A 12 -23.26 -7.08 12.46
C LEU A 12 -22.95 -5.57 12.34
N LEU A 13 -21.79 -5.14 12.83
CA LEU A 13 -21.32 -3.75 12.71
C LEU A 13 -21.06 -3.36 11.24
N ALA A 14 -20.48 -4.27 10.45
CA ALA A 14 -20.23 -4.06 9.02
C ALA A 14 -21.55 -3.93 8.23
N VAL A 15 -22.53 -4.79 8.51
CA VAL A 15 -23.87 -4.68 7.91
C VAL A 15 -24.54 -3.36 8.32
N ALA A 16 -24.46 -2.99 9.59
CA ALA A 16 -25.01 -1.72 10.09
C ALA A 16 -24.37 -0.50 9.41
N ALA A 17 -23.06 -0.52 9.16
CA ALA A 17 -22.35 0.55 8.46
C ALA A 17 -22.72 0.66 6.97
N LEU A 18 -23.12 -0.45 6.34
CA LEU A 18 -23.52 -0.48 4.92
C LEU A 18 -25.00 -0.14 4.69
N LEU A 19 -25.85 -0.27 5.71
CA LEU A 19 -27.30 0.02 5.62
C LEU A 19 -27.64 1.42 5.07
N PRO A 20 -26.99 2.53 5.49
CA PRO A 20 -27.28 3.86 4.96
C PRO A 20 -26.95 3.97 3.47
N LEU A 21 -25.81 3.38 3.06
CA LEU A 21 -25.37 3.37 1.67
C LEU A 21 -26.30 2.52 0.80
N ALA A 22 -26.69 1.34 1.30
CA ALA A 22 -27.69 0.50 0.66
C ALA A 22 -29.01 1.26 0.52
N ALA A 23 -29.49 1.92 1.57
CA ALA A 23 -30.73 2.70 1.54
C ALA A 23 -30.70 3.87 0.54
N THR A 24 -29.54 4.51 0.32
CA THR A 24 -29.41 5.58 -0.68
C THR A 24 -29.33 5.06 -2.11
N LEU A 25 -28.61 3.96 -2.35
CA LEU A 25 -28.51 3.31 -3.67
C LEU A 25 -29.78 2.57 -4.08
N LEU A 26 -30.53 2.04 -3.12
CA LEU A 26 -31.78 1.30 -3.32
C LEU A 26 -33.00 2.22 -3.42
N ARG A 27 -32.89 3.49 -3.04
CA ARG A 27 -33.99 4.44 -3.14
C ARG A 27 -34.30 4.70 -4.63
N PRO A 28 -35.51 4.39 -5.11
CA PRO A 28 -35.88 4.77 -6.47
C PRO A 28 -35.78 6.29 -6.60
N PRO A 29 -35.23 6.82 -7.71
CA PRO A 29 -35.20 8.26 -7.94
C PRO A 29 -36.64 8.76 -7.88
N ALA A 30 -36.92 9.67 -6.96
CA ALA A 30 -38.24 10.23 -6.80
C ALA A 30 -38.57 11.07 -8.03
N THR A 31 -39.28 10.48 -9.00
CA THR A 31 -39.91 11.21 -10.12
C THR A 31 -41.05 12.13 -9.65
N ARG A 32 -41.31 12.20 -8.35
CA ARG A 32 -42.44 12.91 -7.73
C ARG A 32 -42.30 14.43 -7.78
N GLY A 33 -41.09 14.99 -7.86
CA GLY A 33 -40.88 16.43 -7.67
C GLY A 33 -41.38 17.35 -8.78
N ARG A 34 -41.38 16.92 -10.06
CA ARG A 34 -41.63 17.85 -11.19
C ARG A 34 -43.10 17.92 -11.60
N ARG A 35 -43.79 16.79 -11.76
CA ARG A 35 -45.23 16.78 -12.10
C ARG A 35 -46.12 17.37 -11.00
N GLU A 36 -45.83 17.10 -9.74
CA GLU A 36 -46.57 17.70 -8.61
C GLU A 36 -46.31 19.21 -8.50
N ALA A 37 -45.07 19.66 -8.76
CA ALA A 37 -44.73 21.08 -8.82
C ALA A 37 -45.39 21.80 -9.99
N ASP A 38 -45.44 21.19 -11.17
CA ASP A 38 -46.12 21.74 -12.35
C ASP A 38 -47.63 21.87 -12.09
N LEU A 39 -48.28 20.84 -11.54
CA LEU A 39 -49.69 20.89 -11.16
C LEU A 39 -49.98 21.95 -10.07
N ALA A 40 -49.08 22.13 -9.11
CA ALA A 40 -49.20 23.18 -8.10
C ALA A 40 -49.08 24.58 -8.72
N LEU A 41 -48.15 24.76 -9.68
CA LEU A 41 -48.00 26.02 -10.42
C LEU A 41 -49.26 26.34 -11.24
N TYR A 42 -49.85 25.36 -11.92
CA TYR A 42 -51.10 25.56 -12.66
C TYR A 42 -52.27 25.94 -11.75
N ARG A 43 -52.41 25.30 -10.59
CA ARG A 43 -53.44 25.66 -9.60
C ARG A 43 -53.26 27.10 -9.13
N ALA A 44 -52.03 27.49 -8.79
CA ALA A 44 -51.72 28.86 -8.40
C ALA A 44 -52.06 29.89 -9.50
N GLN A 45 -51.83 29.54 -10.78
CA GLN A 45 -52.19 30.40 -11.92
C GLN A 45 -53.71 30.57 -12.06
N MET A 46 -54.50 29.52 -11.84
CA MET A 46 -55.97 29.62 -11.86
C MET A 46 -56.50 30.50 -10.72
N ASP A 47 -55.94 30.33 -9.52
CA ASP A 47 -56.34 31.11 -8.36
C ASP A 47 -55.97 32.61 -8.52
N GLU A 48 -54.85 32.91 -9.17
CA GLU A 48 -54.46 34.29 -9.47
C GLU A 48 -55.43 34.95 -10.47
N LEU A 49 -55.77 34.25 -11.55
CA LEU A 49 -56.76 34.75 -12.52
C LEU A 49 -58.14 34.98 -11.89
N ALA A 50 -58.53 34.14 -10.91
CA ALA A 50 -59.76 34.33 -10.15
C ALA A 50 -59.71 35.58 -9.26
N ARG A 51 -58.60 35.79 -8.54
CA ARG A 51 -58.38 36.99 -7.71
C ARG A 51 -58.37 38.27 -8.54
N GLU A 52 -57.76 38.27 -9.71
CA GLU A 52 -57.70 39.45 -10.58
C GLU A 52 -59.07 39.83 -11.17
N ARG A 53 -59.93 38.83 -11.43
CA ARG A 53 -61.32 39.04 -11.83
C ARG A 53 -62.15 39.62 -10.68
N GLU A 54 -62.01 39.07 -9.48
CA GLU A 54 -62.71 39.58 -8.28
C GLU A 54 -62.28 41.01 -7.92
N ALA A 55 -61.01 41.35 -8.14
CA ALA A 55 -60.49 42.69 -7.92
C ALA A 55 -60.85 43.69 -9.04
N GLY A 56 -61.62 43.27 -10.04
CA GLY A 56 -62.08 44.11 -11.16
C GLY A 56 -60.97 44.53 -12.13
N ARG A 57 -59.79 43.90 -12.06
CA ARG A 57 -58.66 44.18 -12.97
C ARG A 57 -58.76 43.42 -14.29
N LEU A 58 -59.49 42.31 -14.31
CA LEU A 58 -59.82 41.54 -15.51
C LEU A 58 -61.33 41.56 -15.75
N ASP A 59 -61.73 41.87 -16.97
CA ASP A 59 -63.12 41.68 -17.40
C ASP A 59 -63.44 40.18 -17.65
N GLU A 60 -64.73 39.86 -17.74
CA GLU A 60 -65.21 38.47 -17.87
C GLU A 60 -64.83 37.83 -19.23
N ALA A 61 -64.55 38.62 -20.26
CA ALA A 61 -64.10 38.10 -21.54
C ALA A 61 -62.59 37.77 -21.50
N ALA A 62 -61.78 38.64 -20.90
CA ALA A 62 -60.36 38.48 -20.69
C ALA A 62 -60.05 37.31 -19.76
N HIS A 63 -60.80 37.15 -18.65
CA HIS A 63 -60.65 36.01 -17.75
C HIS A 63 -60.91 34.66 -18.44
N ARG A 64 -61.98 34.56 -19.25
CA ARG A 64 -62.29 33.34 -20.01
C ARG A 64 -61.22 33.03 -21.05
N ALA A 65 -60.71 34.04 -21.76
CA ALA A 65 -59.63 33.87 -22.73
C ALA A 65 -58.32 33.40 -22.07
N ALA A 66 -57.95 33.98 -20.92
CA ALA A 66 -56.75 33.61 -20.18
C ALA A 66 -56.83 32.18 -19.62
N THR A 67 -57.99 31.80 -19.06
CA THR A 67 -58.22 30.44 -18.55
C THR A 67 -58.12 29.38 -19.66
N LEU A 68 -58.69 29.66 -20.84
CA LEU A 68 -58.61 28.76 -21.99
C LEU A 68 -57.18 28.59 -22.51
N GLU A 69 -56.37 29.65 -22.51
CA GLU A 69 -54.96 29.59 -22.92
C GLU A 69 -54.12 28.74 -21.96
N VAL A 70 -54.33 28.88 -20.64
CA VAL A 70 -53.62 28.05 -19.64
C VAL A 70 -54.04 26.58 -19.75
N GLN A 71 -55.33 26.30 -19.92
CA GLN A 71 -55.83 24.94 -20.16
C GLN A 71 -55.26 24.34 -21.46
N ARG A 72 -55.17 25.13 -22.53
CA ARG A 72 -54.56 24.71 -23.79
C ARG A 72 -53.09 24.40 -23.62
N ARG A 73 -52.33 25.19 -22.86
CA ARG A 73 -50.91 24.93 -22.55
C ARG A 73 -50.73 23.66 -21.74
N LEU A 74 -51.62 23.38 -20.79
CA LEU A 74 -51.60 22.14 -20.02
C LEU A 74 -51.83 20.91 -20.93
N LEU A 75 -52.76 21.01 -21.87
CA LEU A 75 -53.07 19.92 -22.81
C LEU A 75 -52.00 19.75 -23.91
N ALA A 76 -51.36 20.85 -24.32
CA ALA A 76 -50.27 20.85 -25.29
C ALA A 76 -48.91 20.48 -24.69
N ALA A 77 -48.80 20.47 -23.35
CA ALA A 77 -47.59 20.02 -22.68
C ALA A 77 -47.34 18.54 -23.05
N PRO A 78 -46.16 18.21 -23.61
CA PRO A 78 -45.86 16.84 -23.99
C PRO A 78 -45.93 15.92 -22.77
N ALA A 79 -46.62 14.79 -22.89
CA ALA A 79 -46.58 13.74 -21.87
C ALA A 79 -45.12 13.31 -21.68
N GLU A 80 -44.56 13.54 -20.48
CA GLU A 80 -43.14 13.29 -20.26
C GLU A 80 -42.78 11.84 -20.59
N ALA A 81 -41.71 11.65 -21.35
CA ALA A 81 -41.03 10.37 -21.42
C ALA A 81 -40.57 10.01 -19.99
N GLY A 82 -41.15 8.94 -19.43
CA GLY A 82 -40.79 8.45 -18.10
C GLY A 82 -39.28 8.27 -17.96
N PRO A 83 -38.73 8.28 -16.73
CA PRO A 83 -37.29 8.16 -16.53
C PRO A 83 -36.77 6.94 -17.30
N ARG A 84 -35.74 7.15 -18.14
CA ARG A 84 -35.04 6.04 -18.80
C ARG A 84 -34.49 5.16 -17.68
N SER A 85 -35.19 4.05 -17.41
CA SER A 85 -34.87 3.19 -16.28
C SER A 85 -33.41 2.75 -16.38
N GLY A 86 -32.59 3.11 -15.39
CA GLY A 86 -31.20 2.67 -15.25
C GLY A 86 -31.06 1.17 -14.94
N ARG A 87 -31.90 0.32 -15.53
CA ARG A 87 -31.93 -1.14 -15.33
C ARG A 87 -30.55 -1.79 -15.56
N GLY A 88 -29.71 -1.20 -16.41
CA GLY A 88 -28.32 -1.64 -16.63
C GLY A 88 -27.39 -1.38 -15.44
N ALA A 89 -27.44 -0.18 -14.85
CA ALA A 89 -26.58 0.21 -13.74
C ALA A 89 -26.84 -0.60 -12.47
N TRP A 90 -28.12 -0.91 -12.19
CA TRP A 90 -28.51 -1.79 -11.08
C TRP A 90 -27.97 -3.22 -11.23
N ARG A 91 -28.05 -3.79 -12.44
CA ARG A 91 -27.52 -5.14 -12.72
C ARG A 91 -26.00 -5.20 -12.56
N LEU A 92 -25.29 -4.16 -13.03
CA LEU A 92 -23.85 -4.01 -12.85
C LEU A 92 -23.45 -3.91 -11.38
N LEU A 93 -24.19 -3.14 -10.57
CA LEU A 93 -23.96 -3.05 -9.13
C LEU A 93 -24.07 -4.42 -8.44
N TRP A 94 -25.15 -5.17 -8.68
CA TRP A 94 -25.32 -6.50 -8.08
C TRP A 94 -24.30 -7.51 -8.59
N ALA A 95 -23.95 -7.45 -9.88
CA ALA A 95 -22.88 -8.27 -10.43
C ALA A 95 -21.55 -8.02 -9.70
N LEU A 96 -21.22 -6.75 -9.43
CA LEU A 96 -19.99 -6.40 -8.71
C LEU A 96 -20.01 -6.83 -7.24
N VAL A 97 -21.14 -6.62 -6.55
CA VAL A 97 -21.34 -7.00 -5.15
C VAL A 97 -21.17 -8.51 -4.92
N LEU A 98 -21.55 -9.34 -5.91
CA LEU A 98 -21.37 -10.79 -5.83
C LEU A 98 -20.02 -11.25 -6.38
N ALA A 99 -19.55 -10.65 -7.47
CA ALA A 99 -18.32 -11.05 -8.13
C ALA A 99 -17.07 -10.77 -7.28
N VAL A 100 -17.02 -9.63 -6.56
CA VAL A 100 -15.84 -9.27 -5.77
C VAL A 100 -15.60 -10.25 -4.60
N PRO A 101 -16.59 -10.58 -3.74
CA PRO A 101 -16.41 -11.59 -2.70
C PRO A 101 -16.13 -12.98 -3.27
N ALA A 102 -16.80 -13.38 -4.36
CA ALA A 102 -16.56 -14.68 -5.00
C ALA A 102 -15.14 -14.80 -5.54
N LEU A 103 -14.62 -13.74 -6.16
CA LEU A 103 -13.23 -13.67 -6.63
C LEU A 103 -12.26 -13.70 -5.45
N ALA A 104 -12.53 -12.95 -4.38
CA ALA A 104 -11.71 -12.95 -3.17
C ALA A 104 -11.63 -14.35 -2.53
N LEU A 105 -12.76 -15.05 -2.41
CA LEU A 105 -12.82 -16.43 -1.92
C LEU A 105 -12.12 -17.40 -2.86
N GLY A 106 -12.28 -17.25 -4.18
CA GLY A 106 -11.59 -18.08 -5.17
C GLY A 106 -10.07 -17.92 -5.13
N LEU A 107 -9.59 -16.68 -4.97
CA LEU A 107 -8.17 -16.40 -4.76
C LEU A 107 -7.68 -16.99 -3.43
N TYR A 108 -8.42 -16.78 -2.34
CA TYR A 108 -8.08 -17.34 -1.03
C TYR A 108 -8.03 -18.88 -1.05
N TRP A 109 -8.91 -19.54 -1.78
CA TRP A 109 -8.88 -21.01 -1.87
C TRP A 109 -7.63 -21.53 -2.60
N ARG A 110 -7.14 -20.77 -3.59
CA ARG A 110 -5.94 -21.17 -4.36
C ARG A 110 -4.63 -20.81 -3.66
N SER A 111 -4.57 -19.70 -2.93
CA SER A 111 -3.32 -19.17 -2.36
C SER A 111 -3.32 -19.01 -0.84
N GLY A 112 -4.44 -19.23 -0.17
CA GLY A 112 -4.58 -19.07 1.27
C GLY A 112 -4.13 -20.30 2.05
N VAL A 113 -3.94 -20.11 3.36
CA VAL A 113 -3.59 -21.16 4.30
C VAL A 113 -4.68 -21.20 5.38
N PRO A 114 -5.81 -21.89 5.13
CA PRO A 114 -6.98 -21.87 6.03
C PRO A 114 -6.67 -22.46 7.40
N ASP A 115 -5.75 -23.42 7.45
CA ASP A 115 -5.33 -24.09 8.68
C ASP A 115 -4.22 -23.36 9.43
N MET A 116 -3.82 -22.15 8.99
CA MET A 116 -2.77 -21.40 9.67
C MET A 116 -3.25 -21.02 11.07
N PRO A 117 -2.61 -21.53 12.14
CA PRO A 117 -3.00 -21.19 13.48
C PRO A 117 -2.83 -19.68 13.67
N SER A 118 -3.76 -19.06 14.39
CA SER A 118 -3.54 -17.68 14.82
C SER A 118 -2.27 -17.63 15.66
N ALA A 119 -1.47 -16.57 15.49
CA ALA A 119 -0.32 -16.28 16.33
C ALA A 119 -0.70 -15.14 17.29
N PRO A 120 -1.26 -15.44 18.48
CA PRO A 120 -1.63 -14.42 19.45
C PRO A 120 -0.45 -13.51 19.77
N PHE A 121 -0.74 -12.26 20.12
CA PHE A 121 0.28 -11.30 20.53
C PHE A 121 1.17 -11.84 21.65
N ALA A 122 0.57 -12.49 22.67
CA ALA A 122 1.29 -13.08 23.78
C ALA A 122 2.30 -14.16 23.33
N LEU A 123 1.91 -15.05 22.41
CA LEU A 123 2.81 -16.07 21.88
C LEU A 123 3.96 -15.45 21.09
N ARG A 124 3.69 -14.42 20.28
CA ARG A 124 4.74 -13.69 19.55
C ARG A 124 5.72 -12.98 20.49
N GLN A 125 5.21 -12.42 21.59
CA GLN A 125 6.04 -11.75 22.59
C GLN A 125 6.92 -12.74 23.35
N GLU A 126 6.39 -13.90 23.72
CA GLU A 126 7.16 -14.96 24.39
C GLU A 126 8.25 -15.54 23.48
N VAL A 127 7.96 -15.75 22.19
CA VAL A 127 8.98 -16.19 21.22
C VAL A 127 10.05 -15.11 21.08
N ALA A 128 9.68 -13.85 20.93
CA ALA A 128 10.64 -12.75 20.82
C ALA A 128 11.52 -12.60 22.07
N SER A 129 10.98 -12.79 23.28
CA SER A 129 11.77 -12.73 24.52
C SER A 129 12.75 -13.89 24.63
N ARG A 130 12.32 -15.11 24.29
CA ARG A 130 13.20 -16.29 24.25
C ARG A 130 14.33 -16.14 23.24
N ASP A 131 14.04 -15.58 22.06
CA ASP A 131 15.04 -15.28 21.05
C ASP A 131 16.05 -14.26 21.57
N GLU A 132 15.59 -13.20 22.24
CA GLU A 132 16.49 -12.21 22.84
C GLU A 132 17.39 -12.82 23.92
N GLU A 133 16.83 -13.64 24.83
CA GLU A 133 17.60 -14.36 25.85
C GLU A 133 18.69 -15.26 25.24
N MET A 134 18.38 -15.96 24.16
CA MET A 134 19.34 -16.82 23.44
C MET A 134 20.51 -16.01 22.86
N LEU A 135 20.22 -14.84 22.28
CA LEU A 135 21.27 -13.96 21.73
C LEU A 135 22.13 -13.35 22.83
N GLN A 136 21.52 -12.97 23.95
CA GLN A 136 22.26 -12.46 25.10
C GLN A 136 23.23 -13.53 25.64
N LEU A 137 22.78 -14.78 25.69
CA LEU A 137 23.65 -15.91 26.03
C LEU A 137 24.77 -16.10 24.99
N LEU A 138 24.47 -15.97 23.70
CA LEU A 138 25.49 -16.03 22.65
C LEU A 138 26.52 -14.89 22.79
N ARG A 139 26.06 -13.65 22.98
CA ARG A 139 26.91 -12.46 23.18
C ARG A 139 27.84 -12.64 24.38
N SER A 140 27.32 -13.14 25.51
CA SER A 140 28.13 -13.36 26.71
C SER A 140 29.17 -14.46 26.53
N ARG A 141 28.83 -15.56 25.84
CA ARG A 141 29.79 -16.61 25.50
C ARG A 141 30.89 -16.10 24.58
N LEU A 142 30.54 -15.34 23.53
CA LEU A 142 31.52 -14.77 22.60
C LEU A 142 32.46 -13.78 23.29
N ALA A 143 31.95 -12.99 24.23
CA ALA A 143 32.77 -12.06 25.01
C ALA A 143 33.81 -12.75 25.91
N ALA A 144 33.62 -14.03 26.24
CA ALA A 144 34.55 -14.82 27.05
C ALA A 144 35.61 -15.55 26.22
N LEU A 145 35.49 -15.57 24.89
CA LEU A 145 36.47 -16.19 23.99
C LEU A 145 37.61 -15.23 23.67
N ASP A 146 38.73 -15.79 23.21
CA ASP A 146 39.84 -15.01 22.67
C ASP A 146 39.36 -14.18 21.45
N PRO A 147 39.48 -12.84 21.48
CA PRO A 147 39.08 -11.95 20.39
C PRO A 147 39.73 -12.26 19.03
N ALA A 148 40.88 -12.92 19.00
CA ALA A 148 41.59 -13.26 17.76
C ALA A 148 41.27 -14.68 17.23
N SER A 149 40.38 -15.42 17.90
CA SER A 149 40.11 -16.82 17.54
C SER A 149 39.19 -16.97 16.32
N PRO A 150 39.37 -17.98 15.46
CA PRO A 150 38.42 -18.28 14.39
C PRO A 150 37.00 -18.56 14.90
N GLN A 151 36.87 -19.12 16.10
CA GLN A 151 35.60 -19.43 16.74
C GLN A 151 34.81 -18.14 17.08
N VAL A 152 35.50 -17.10 17.57
CA VAL A 152 34.83 -15.83 17.89
C VAL A 152 34.40 -15.09 16.64
N GLN A 153 35.19 -15.14 15.56
CA GLN A 153 34.80 -14.59 14.25
C GLN A 153 33.50 -15.23 13.76
N GLU A 154 33.47 -16.56 13.71
CA GLU A 154 32.30 -17.30 13.25
C GLU A 154 31.07 -17.04 14.12
N GLY A 155 31.25 -17.01 15.43
CA GLY A 155 30.15 -16.72 16.34
C GLY A 155 29.58 -15.31 16.19
N TYR A 156 30.43 -14.29 16.00
CA TYR A 156 29.95 -12.93 15.72
C TYR A 156 29.33 -12.80 14.32
N ARG A 157 29.79 -13.57 13.33
CA ARG A 157 29.13 -13.65 12.01
C ARG A 157 27.71 -14.22 12.14
N LEU A 158 27.54 -15.30 12.90
CA LEU A 158 26.22 -15.89 13.18
C LEU A 158 25.31 -14.92 13.94
N LEU A 159 25.86 -14.22 14.94
CA LEU A 159 25.13 -13.19 15.67
C LEU A 159 24.66 -12.09 14.72
N GLY A 160 25.54 -11.56 13.87
CA GLY A 160 25.20 -10.50 12.91
C GLY A 160 24.10 -10.93 11.94
N ASN A 161 24.15 -12.17 11.43
CA ASN A 161 23.10 -12.73 10.58
C ASN A 161 21.75 -12.81 11.32
N ALA A 162 21.75 -13.26 12.58
CA ALA A 162 20.54 -13.34 13.38
C ALA A 162 19.94 -11.96 13.64
N GLU A 163 20.76 -10.97 14.02
CA GLU A 163 20.32 -9.58 14.21
C GLU A 163 19.75 -8.97 12.94
N ARG A 164 20.42 -9.15 11.79
CA ARG A 164 19.95 -8.62 10.52
C ARG A 164 18.60 -9.24 10.12
N SER A 165 18.43 -10.56 10.31
CA SER A 165 17.17 -11.25 9.96
C SER A 165 15.94 -10.75 10.70
N ARG A 166 16.13 -10.17 11.90
CA ARG A 166 15.05 -9.53 12.69
C ARG A 166 14.93 -8.02 12.48
N GLY A 167 15.73 -7.44 11.58
CA GLY A 167 15.75 -6.01 11.29
C GLY A 167 16.57 -5.16 12.27
N ALA A 168 17.34 -5.77 13.17
CA ALA A 168 18.21 -5.07 14.10
C ALA A 168 19.55 -4.70 13.43
N LEU A 169 19.51 -3.71 12.53
CA LEU A 169 20.66 -3.35 11.68
C LEU A 169 21.88 -2.85 12.47
N GLY A 170 21.67 -2.03 13.50
CA GLY A 170 22.75 -1.55 14.38
C GLY A 170 23.50 -2.71 15.08
N PRO A 171 22.80 -3.56 15.86
CA PRO A 171 23.40 -4.75 16.47
C PRO A 171 24.05 -5.71 15.46
N ALA A 172 23.48 -5.83 14.25
CA ALA A 172 24.07 -6.62 13.18
C ALA A 172 25.43 -6.05 12.72
N ALA A 173 25.51 -4.74 12.49
CA ALA A 173 26.73 -4.05 12.11
C ALA A 173 27.82 -4.16 13.20
N GLU A 174 27.44 -4.04 14.48
CA GLU A 174 28.36 -4.24 15.60
C GLU A 174 28.91 -5.68 15.66
N ALA A 175 28.05 -6.68 15.43
CA ALA A 175 28.50 -8.06 15.41
C ALA A 175 29.44 -8.33 14.22
N TYR A 176 29.10 -7.89 13.01
CA TYR A 176 29.98 -8.05 11.86
C TYR A 176 31.32 -7.31 12.01
N SER A 177 31.33 -6.12 12.63
CA SER A 177 32.57 -5.38 12.88
C SER A 177 33.50 -6.12 13.85
N ARG A 178 32.95 -6.73 14.92
CA ARG A 178 33.72 -7.59 15.83
C ARG A 178 34.25 -8.85 15.14
N ALA A 179 33.45 -9.48 14.29
CA ALA A 179 33.91 -10.61 13.49
C ALA A 179 35.05 -10.21 12.53
N LEU A 180 34.99 -9.02 11.93
CA LEU A 180 36.01 -8.53 11.01
C LEU A 180 37.29 -8.11 11.74
N ALA A 181 37.18 -7.63 12.97
CA ALA A 181 38.30 -7.28 13.83
C ALA A 181 39.10 -8.51 14.28
N ALA A 182 38.45 -9.65 14.47
CA ALA A 182 39.12 -10.91 14.79
C ALA A 182 40.03 -11.38 13.66
N ARG A 183 39.55 -11.30 12.41
CA ARG A 183 40.30 -11.62 11.19
C ARG A 183 39.64 -10.95 9.99
N PHE A 184 40.46 -10.40 9.10
CA PHE A 184 39.95 -9.86 7.83
C PHE A 184 39.32 -10.96 6.97
N ASP A 185 38.13 -10.68 6.47
CA ASP A 185 37.38 -11.48 5.51
C ASP A 185 36.60 -10.54 4.58
N ALA A 186 36.77 -10.72 3.27
CA ALA A 186 36.21 -9.80 2.28
C ALA A 186 34.68 -9.93 2.15
N ASP A 187 34.14 -11.14 2.31
CA ASP A 187 32.70 -11.39 2.28
C ASP A 187 32.03 -10.76 3.50
N LEU A 188 32.67 -10.86 4.67
CA LEU A 188 32.20 -10.26 5.91
C LEU A 188 32.26 -8.73 5.87
N ALA A 189 33.32 -8.14 5.29
CA ALA A 189 33.39 -6.70 5.05
C ALA A 189 32.25 -6.25 4.11
N GLY A 190 31.90 -7.06 3.11
CA GLY A 190 30.74 -6.83 2.25
C GLY A 190 29.41 -6.89 3.00
N GLN A 191 29.24 -7.86 3.90
CA GLN A 191 28.04 -7.97 4.75
C GLN A 191 27.89 -6.76 5.69
N LEU A 192 28.98 -6.32 6.32
CA LEU A 192 28.99 -5.13 7.16
C LEU A 192 28.62 -3.88 6.34
N ALA A 193 29.28 -3.65 5.20
CA ALA A 193 28.97 -2.51 4.34
C ALA A 193 27.52 -2.52 3.85
N GLN A 194 26.99 -3.69 3.49
CA GLN A 194 25.60 -3.85 3.08
C GLN A 194 24.62 -3.46 4.19
N VAL A 195 24.85 -3.91 5.43
CA VAL A 195 24.00 -3.53 6.57
C VAL A 195 24.08 -2.04 6.86
N LEU A 196 25.26 -1.44 6.78
CA LEU A 196 25.41 0.01 6.97
C LEU A 196 24.68 0.81 5.88
N ILE A 197 24.66 0.34 4.63
CA ILE A 197 23.87 0.96 3.55
C ILE A 197 22.36 0.80 3.79
N GLU A 198 21.92 -0.36 4.30
CA GLU A 198 20.53 -0.60 4.69
C GLU A 198 20.08 0.31 5.84
N ASP A 199 20.99 0.62 6.78
CA ASP A 199 20.79 1.52 7.94
C ASP A 199 21.03 3.01 7.61
N ASP A 200 21.17 3.36 6.32
CA ASP A 200 21.44 4.72 5.81
C ASP A 200 22.75 5.37 6.32
N LYS A 201 23.69 4.56 6.83
CA LYS A 201 25.02 4.98 7.30
C LYS A 201 26.05 4.94 6.18
N LEU A 202 25.82 5.73 5.13
CA LEU A 202 26.66 5.72 3.92
C LEU A 202 28.13 6.07 4.19
N ALA A 203 28.41 6.98 5.13
CA ALA A 203 29.78 7.37 5.47
C ALA A 203 30.56 6.23 6.12
N GLU A 204 29.93 5.48 7.03
CA GLU A 204 30.54 4.32 7.68
C GLU A 204 30.74 3.18 6.67
N ALA A 205 29.75 2.94 5.81
CA ALA A 205 29.87 1.96 4.72
C ALA A 205 31.05 2.31 3.78
N GLN A 206 31.22 3.60 3.46
CA GLN A 206 32.33 4.07 2.63
C GLN A 206 33.69 3.79 3.30
N GLN A 207 33.82 4.00 4.61
CA GLN A 207 35.05 3.73 5.35
C GLN A 207 35.39 2.23 5.37
N VAL A 208 34.40 1.37 5.61
CA VAL A 208 34.57 -0.10 5.57
C VAL A 208 35.01 -0.54 4.17
N LEU A 209 34.36 -0.06 3.11
CA LEU A 209 34.72 -0.41 1.74
C LEU A 209 36.10 0.11 1.34
N ALA A 210 36.46 1.34 1.74
CA ALA A 210 37.76 1.95 1.45
C ALA A 210 38.93 1.20 2.10
N SER A 211 38.71 0.60 3.28
CA SER A 211 39.72 -0.22 3.97
C SER A 211 39.74 -1.68 3.49
N ALA A 212 38.62 -2.22 3.04
CA ALA A 212 38.50 -3.61 2.59
C ALA A 212 38.93 -3.81 1.12
N LEU A 213 38.61 -2.87 0.22
CA LEU A 213 38.87 -3.01 -1.20
C LEU A 213 40.36 -3.16 -1.55
N PRO A 214 41.31 -2.44 -0.92
CA PRO A 214 42.74 -2.65 -1.17
C PRO A 214 43.24 -4.06 -0.81
N GLN A 215 42.60 -4.73 0.16
CA GLN A 215 42.95 -6.08 0.58
C GLN A 215 42.35 -7.15 -0.33
N ALA A 216 41.20 -6.86 -0.95
CA ALA A 216 40.53 -7.78 -1.88
C ALA A 216 40.06 -7.03 -3.16
N PRO A 217 41.00 -6.54 -4.00
CA PRO A 217 40.67 -5.62 -5.10
C PRO A 217 39.82 -6.25 -6.20
N ARG A 218 39.81 -7.59 -6.30
CA ARG A 218 39.01 -8.34 -7.27
C ARG A 218 37.67 -8.83 -6.70
N HIS A 219 37.36 -8.51 -5.45
CA HIS A 219 36.12 -8.95 -4.82
C HIS A 219 34.91 -8.25 -5.44
N VAL A 220 34.11 -9.00 -6.18
CA VAL A 220 32.95 -8.50 -6.94
C VAL A 220 31.98 -7.74 -6.03
N GLY A 221 31.66 -8.31 -4.87
CA GLY A 221 30.73 -7.69 -3.92
C GLY A 221 31.21 -6.34 -3.39
N LEU A 222 32.50 -6.20 -3.07
CA LEU A 222 33.04 -4.95 -2.54
C LEU A 222 33.01 -3.85 -3.61
N ARG A 223 33.46 -4.17 -4.83
CA ARG A 223 33.43 -3.24 -5.97
C ARG A 223 32.02 -2.78 -6.30
N PHE A 224 31.06 -3.70 -6.30
CA PHE A 224 29.66 -3.38 -6.52
C PHE A 224 29.12 -2.43 -5.44
N LEU A 225 29.37 -2.73 -4.16
CA LEU A 225 28.93 -1.92 -3.02
C LEU A 225 29.59 -0.54 -3.01
N THR A 226 30.85 -0.41 -3.42
CA THR A 226 31.50 0.90 -3.58
C THR A 226 30.74 1.77 -4.59
N GLY A 227 30.38 1.21 -5.76
CA GLY A 227 29.56 1.94 -6.73
C GLY A 227 28.17 2.29 -6.19
N LEU A 228 27.56 1.40 -5.40
CA LEU A 228 26.25 1.67 -4.77
C LEU A 228 26.32 2.84 -3.77
N VAL A 229 27.38 2.89 -2.95
CA VAL A 229 27.61 4.02 -2.02
C VAL A 229 27.82 5.31 -2.79
N GLU A 230 28.62 5.31 -3.87
CA GLU A 230 28.83 6.49 -4.70
C GLU A 230 27.51 6.99 -5.34
N ALA A 231 26.68 6.09 -5.84
CA ALA A 231 25.37 6.45 -6.40
C ALA A 231 24.46 7.10 -5.34
N ARG A 232 24.37 6.49 -4.15
CA ARG A 232 23.57 7.05 -3.04
C ARG A 232 24.14 8.35 -2.47
N ALA A 233 25.44 8.56 -2.56
CA ALA A 233 26.11 9.80 -2.18
C ALA A 233 25.97 10.93 -3.23
N GLY A 234 25.15 10.74 -4.27
CA GLY A 234 24.92 11.75 -5.31
C GLY A 234 26.05 11.84 -6.34
N ARG A 235 26.88 10.80 -6.47
CA ARG A 235 28.01 10.73 -7.42
C ARG A 235 27.76 9.64 -8.49
N PRO A 236 26.71 9.74 -9.32
CA PRO A 236 26.32 8.69 -10.27
C PRO A 236 27.37 8.44 -11.35
N ALA A 237 28.15 9.46 -11.75
CA ALA A 237 29.24 9.29 -12.71
C ALA A 237 30.34 8.35 -12.17
N ASN A 238 30.69 8.47 -10.89
CA ASN A 238 31.65 7.59 -10.23
C ASN A 238 31.12 6.16 -10.15
N ALA A 239 29.85 6.00 -9.75
CA ALA A 239 29.19 4.70 -9.71
C ALA A 239 29.20 4.00 -11.07
N ARG A 240 28.87 4.73 -12.14
CA ARG A 240 28.90 4.23 -13.52
C ARG A 240 30.29 3.76 -13.92
N ASN A 241 31.33 4.56 -13.66
CA ASN A 241 32.71 4.18 -13.99
C ASN A 241 33.16 2.92 -13.23
N LEU A 242 32.84 2.82 -11.94
CA LEU A 242 33.16 1.66 -11.11
C LEU A 242 32.47 0.38 -11.61
N TRP A 243 31.18 0.47 -11.94
CA TRP A 243 30.40 -0.65 -12.43
C TRP A 243 30.79 -1.06 -13.86
N GLN A 244 31.17 -0.11 -14.72
CA GLN A 244 31.74 -0.41 -16.04
C GLN A 244 33.06 -1.18 -15.91
N ALA A 245 33.97 -0.73 -15.05
CA ALA A 245 35.22 -1.44 -14.80
C ALA A 245 34.96 -2.85 -14.22
N LEU A 246 33.98 -2.99 -13.33
CA LEU A 246 33.58 -4.29 -12.79
C LEU A 246 33.09 -5.25 -13.88
N ILE A 247 32.30 -4.75 -14.83
CA ILE A 247 31.77 -5.53 -15.96
C ILE A 247 32.87 -5.87 -16.97
N ALA A 248 33.80 -4.96 -17.22
CA ALA A 248 34.92 -5.17 -18.14
C ALA A 248 35.83 -6.32 -17.68
N ASP A 249 36.00 -6.48 -16.37
CA ASP A 249 36.80 -7.56 -15.77
C ASP A 249 36.02 -8.89 -15.63
N ALA A 250 34.73 -8.91 -15.96
CA ALA A 250 33.85 -10.05 -15.76
C ALA A 250 33.87 -11.03 -16.94
N PRO A 251 33.78 -12.35 -16.70
CA PRO A 251 33.35 -13.29 -17.74
C PRO A 251 31.99 -12.87 -18.32
N ALA A 252 31.78 -13.07 -19.62
CA ALA A 252 30.51 -12.75 -20.26
C ALA A 252 29.32 -13.44 -19.57
N GLU A 253 29.55 -14.66 -19.06
CA GLU A 253 28.51 -15.55 -18.51
C GLU A 253 28.30 -15.35 -17.00
N ALA A 254 28.86 -14.28 -16.42
CA ALA A 254 28.73 -13.98 -15.00
C ALA A 254 27.26 -13.70 -14.62
N PRO A 255 26.63 -14.47 -13.70
CA PRO A 255 25.20 -14.33 -13.38
C PRO A 255 24.80 -12.94 -12.85
N TRP A 256 25.74 -12.25 -12.20
CA TRP A 256 25.54 -10.92 -11.62
C TRP A 256 25.67 -9.78 -12.64
N ARG A 257 26.16 -10.04 -13.85
CA ARG A 257 26.47 -9.01 -14.84
C ARG A 257 25.23 -8.22 -15.27
N ALA A 258 24.14 -8.93 -15.60
CA ALA A 258 22.86 -8.32 -15.98
C ALA A 258 22.26 -7.45 -14.87
N MET A 259 22.48 -7.81 -13.60
CA MET A 259 22.05 -6.99 -12.47
C MET A 259 22.82 -5.66 -12.43
N VAL A 260 24.14 -5.68 -12.60
CA VAL A 260 24.97 -4.45 -12.59
C VAL A 260 24.63 -3.54 -13.78
N GLU A 261 24.39 -4.12 -14.97
CA GLU A 261 23.94 -3.38 -16.15
C GLU A 261 22.60 -2.67 -15.91
N ARG A 262 21.62 -3.36 -15.32
CA ARG A 262 20.34 -2.74 -14.94
C ARG A 262 20.53 -1.60 -13.96
N ARG A 263 21.36 -1.79 -12.92
CA ARG A 263 21.66 -0.72 -11.94
C ARG A 263 22.30 0.51 -12.58
N MET A 264 23.19 0.33 -13.55
CA MET A 264 23.76 1.46 -14.29
C MET A 264 22.73 2.25 -15.10
N GLN A 265 21.71 1.58 -15.64
CA GLN A 265 20.62 2.22 -16.41
C GLN A 265 19.64 2.99 -15.51
N GLU A 266 19.52 2.60 -14.24
CA GLU A 266 18.70 3.28 -13.22
C GLU A 266 19.36 4.55 -12.65
N LEU A 267 20.64 4.80 -12.93
CA LEU A 267 21.33 6.01 -12.50
C LEU A 267 20.76 7.25 -13.22
N PRO A 268 20.64 8.39 -12.52
CA PRO A 268 20.22 9.66 -13.13
C PRO A 268 21.24 10.21 -14.14
#